data_AF-A0A528TM79-F1
#
_entry.id   AF-A0A528TM79-F1
#
_cell.length_a   1.000
_cell.length_b   1.000
_cell.length_c   1.000
_cell.angle_alpha   90.00
_cell.angle_beta   90.00
_cell.angle_gamma   90.00
#
_symmetry.space_group_name_H-M   'P 1'
#
loop_
_entity.id
_entity.type
_entity.pdbx_description
1 polymer ?
#
loop_
_entity_poly.entity_id
_entity_poly.type
_entity_poly.pdbx_seq_one_letter_code
_entity_poly.pdbx_strand_id
1 'polypeptide(L)'
;MSLWWALPFAGLLLSIATGPLLFHHVWEHHYGKIAAAWAALAVVPLAIAFGMPAASEAVLHTLLTEYLSFIILLFALFTISGGILVAGNIHGTPLVNSGLLLIGAILASVIGTTGASMILIRPMLRANDNRPFNAHVVIFFIFLVSNIGGSLT
;
A
#
# COMPACT_ATOMS: atom_id res chain seq x y z
N MET A 1 -27.31 -6.25 -5.02
CA MET A 1 -26.79 -4.95 -5.50
C MET A 1 -26.39 -5.11 -6.96
N SER A 2 -26.84 -4.22 -7.85
CA SER A 2 -26.47 -4.29 -9.27
C SER A 2 -25.03 -3.82 -9.49
N LEU A 3 -24.41 -4.24 -10.59
CA LEU A 3 -23.01 -3.88 -10.95
C LEU A 3 -22.79 -2.36 -11.04
N TRP A 4 -23.86 -1.59 -11.26
CA TRP A 4 -23.85 -0.13 -11.37
C TRP A 4 -23.28 0.57 -10.13
N TRP A 5 -23.38 -0.04 -8.94
CA TRP A 5 -22.81 0.51 -7.70
C TRP A 5 -21.27 0.52 -7.69
N ALA A 6 -20.62 -0.30 -8.52
CA ALA A 6 -19.17 -0.33 -8.63
C ALA A 6 -18.60 0.77 -9.54
N LEU A 7 -19.45 1.50 -10.27
CA LEU A 7 -18.99 2.52 -11.23
C LEU A 7 -18.17 3.65 -10.59
N PRO A 8 -18.56 4.24 -9.44
CA PRO A 8 -17.74 5.28 -8.82
C PRO A 8 -16.36 4.76 -8.42
N PHE A 9 -16.29 3.51 -7.95
CA PHE A 9 -15.03 2.86 -7.61
C PHE A 9 -14.15 2.62 -8.84
N ALA A 10 -14.71 2.03 -9.91
CA ALA A 10 -13.99 1.81 -11.16
C ALA A 10 -13.53 3.13 -11.80
N GLY A 11 -14.38 4.16 -11.77
CA GLY A 11 -14.08 5.50 -12.27
C GLY A 11 -12.94 6.16 -11.49
N LEU A 12 -12.95 6.04 -10.16
CA LEU A 12 -11.85 6.52 -9.31
C LEU A 12 -10.53 5.81 -9.64
N LEU A 13 -10.54 4.47 -9.76
CA LEU A 13 -9.36 3.69 -10.11
C LEU A 13 -8.79 4.08 -11.48
N LEU A 14 -9.65 4.21 -12.50
CA LEU A 14 -9.24 4.67 -13.82
C LEU A 14 -8.68 6.10 -13.77
N SER A 15 -9.26 6.97 -12.96
CA SER A 15 -8.77 8.34 -12.78
C SER A 15 -7.36 8.34 -12.18
N ILE A 16 -7.11 7.53 -11.16
CA ILE A 16 -5.79 7.42 -10.52
C ILE A 16 -4.76 6.77 -11.45
N ALA A 17 -5.18 5.78 -12.25
CA ALA A 17 -4.30 5.13 -13.22
C ALA A 17 -3.94 6.02 -14.41
N THR A 18 -4.88 6.84 -14.92
CA THR A 18 -4.69 7.61 -16.16
C THR A 18 -4.36 9.08 -15.94
N GLY A 19 -4.85 9.70 -14.87
CA GLY A 19 -4.68 11.12 -14.56
C GLY A 19 -3.22 11.57 -14.53
N PRO A 20 -2.33 10.91 -13.77
CA PRO A 20 -0.90 11.26 -13.72
C PRO A 20 -0.20 11.14 -15.07
N LEU A 21 -0.63 10.21 -15.93
CA LEU A 21 -0.01 9.90 -17.22
C LEU A 21 -0.49 10.81 -18.36
N LEU A 22 -1.78 11.13 -18.40
CA LEU A 22 -2.40 11.89 -19.49
C LEU A 22 -2.48 13.39 -19.19
N PHE A 23 -2.67 13.78 -17.92
CA PHE A 23 -2.96 15.17 -17.53
C PHE A 23 -2.27 15.55 -16.22
N HIS A 24 -0.95 15.34 -16.15
CA HIS A 24 -0.13 15.49 -14.94
C HIS A 24 -0.40 16.78 -14.13
N HIS A 25 -0.31 17.97 -14.76
CA HIS A 25 -0.51 19.24 -14.06
C HIS A 25 -1.94 19.42 -13.51
N VAL A 26 -2.96 18.98 -14.24
CA VAL A 26 -4.34 19.07 -13.79
C VAL A 26 -4.56 18.11 -12.62
N TRP A 27 -4.02 16.89 -12.73
CA TRP A 27 -4.13 15.86 -11.71
C TRP A 27 -3.55 16.33 -10.37
N GLU A 28 -2.32 16.84 -10.36
CA GLU A 28 -1.67 17.30 -9.12
C GLU A 28 -2.48 18.38 -8.39
N HIS A 29 -3.10 19.30 -9.15
CA HIS A 29 -3.86 20.41 -8.57
C HIS A 29 -5.31 20.04 -8.24
N HIS A 30 -5.91 19.06 -8.93
CA HIS A 30 -7.34 18.75 -8.84
C HIS A 30 -7.65 17.35 -8.30
N TYR A 31 -6.64 16.58 -7.89
CA TYR A 31 -6.80 15.23 -7.33
C TYR A 31 -7.91 15.16 -6.28
N GLY A 32 -7.87 16.03 -5.27
CA GLY A 32 -8.87 16.06 -4.20
C GLY A 32 -10.29 16.34 -4.70
N LYS A 33 -10.45 17.19 -5.73
CA LYS A 33 -11.77 17.51 -6.32
C LYS A 33 -12.31 16.33 -7.12
N ILE A 34 -11.45 15.65 -7.88
CA ILE A 34 -11.82 14.47 -8.66
C ILE A 34 -12.23 13.32 -7.72
N ALA A 35 -11.45 13.08 -6.67
CA ALA A 35 -11.76 12.08 -5.66
C ALA A 35 -13.07 12.40 -4.93
N ALA A 36 -13.29 13.67 -4.54
CA ALA A 36 -14.54 14.11 -3.91
C ALA A 36 -15.75 13.94 -4.84
N ALA A 37 -15.61 14.20 -6.14
CA ALA A 37 -16.68 13.98 -7.12
C ALA A 37 -17.07 12.49 -7.20
N TRP A 38 -16.09 11.59 -7.27
CA TRP A 38 -16.37 10.15 -7.26
C TRP A 38 -16.95 9.67 -5.93
N ALA A 39 -16.48 10.18 -4.80
CA ALA A 39 -17.04 9.87 -3.49
C ALA A 39 -18.50 10.34 -3.39
N ALA A 40 -18.82 11.55 -3.85
CA ALA A 40 -20.18 12.06 -3.89
C ALA A 40 -21.08 11.20 -4.79
N LEU A 41 -20.58 10.73 -5.94
CA LEU A 41 -21.30 9.80 -6.82
C LEU A 41 -21.55 8.43 -6.19
N ALA A 42 -20.83 8.04 -5.14
CA ALA A 42 -21.15 6.84 -4.36
C ALA A 42 -22.14 7.15 -3.22
N VAL A 43 -21.90 8.22 -2.46
CA VAL A 43 -22.65 8.55 -1.24
C VAL A 43 -24.03 9.15 -1.53
N VAL A 44 -24.16 10.01 -2.55
CA VAL A 44 -25.44 10.66 -2.88
C VAL A 44 -26.49 9.65 -3.33
N PRO A 45 -26.22 8.72 -4.28
CA PRO A 45 -27.18 7.68 -4.62
C PRO A 45 -27.50 6.76 -3.45
N LEU A 46 -26.55 6.49 -2.55
CA LEU A 46 -26.77 5.72 -1.33
C LEU A 46 -27.79 6.41 -0.42
N ALA A 47 -27.63 7.71 -0.20
CA ALA A 47 -28.54 8.51 0.60
C ALA A 47 -29.95 8.60 -0.02
N ILE A 48 -30.05 8.67 -1.35
CA ILE A 48 -31.33 8.70 -2.05
C ILE A 48 -32.04 7.34 -1.99
N ALA A 49 -31.31 6.24 -2.20
CA ALA A 49 -31.89 4.90 -2.29
C ALA A 49 -32.22 4.27 -0.93
N PHE A 50 -31.40 4.53 0.10
CA PHE A 50 -31.52 3.90 1.42
C PHE A 50 -31.80 4.89 2.55
N GLY A 51 -31.84 6.19 2.25
CA GLY A 51 -32.10 7.26 3.22
C GLY A 51 -30.82 7.85 3.84
N MET A 52 -30.95 9.08 4.31
CA MET A 52 -29.84 9.83 4.92
C MET A 52 -29.25 9.15 6.17
N PRO A 53 -30.04 8.57 7.11
CA PRO A 53 -29.48 7.93 8.29
C PRO A 53 -28.57 6.75 7.93
N ALA A 54 -29.03 5.85 7.06
CA ALA A 54 -28.27 4.68 6.63
C ALA A 54 -26.97 5.05 5.88
N ALA A 55 -27.04 6.07 5.00
CA ALA A 55 -25.85 6.55 4.29
C ALA A 55 -24.83 7.20 5.24
N SER A 56 -25.30 8.01 6.20
CA SER A 56 -24.41 8.64 7.19
C SER A 56 -23.74 7.62 8.11
N GLU A 57 -24.48 6.60 8.54
CA GLU A 57 -23.95 5.50 9.36
C GLU A 57 -22.88 4.72 8.60
N ALA A 58 -23.15 4.35 7.33
CA ALA A 58 -22.17 3.66 6.50
C ALA A 58 -20.89 4.49 6.30
N VAL A 59 -21.01 5.78 5.98
CA VAL A 59 -19.84 6.66 5.79
C VAL A 59 -19.06 6.84 7.08
N LEU A 60 -19.73 7.08 8.21
CA LEU A 60 -19.07 7.23 9.51
C LEU A 60 -18.41 5.94 9.95
N HIS A 61 -19.07 4.80 9.75
CA HIS A 61 -18.50 3.49 10.08
C HIS A 61 -17.25 3.21 9.25
N THR A 62 -17.28 3.43 7.93
CA THR A 62 -16.08 3.27 7.09
C THR A 62 -14.97 4.24 7.48
N LEU A 63 -15.28 5.51 7.80
CA LEU A 63 -14.25 6.49 8.18
C LEU A 63 -13.61 6.19 9.54
N LEU A 64 -14.42 5.91 10.56
CA LEU A 64 -13.94 5.77 11.94
C LEU A 64 -13.44 4.36 12.26
N THR A 65 -14.11 3.34 11.72
CA THR A 65 -13.84 1.95 12.11
C THR A 65 -12.87 1.28 11.16
N GLU A 66 -12.97 1.56 9.86
CA GLU A 66 -12.09 0.95 8.85
C GLU A 66 -10.88 1.85 8.57
N TYR A 67 -11.12 3.08 8.12
CA TYR A 67 -10.06 3.96 7.62
C TYR A 67 -9.16 4.48 8.74
N LEU A 68 -9.72 4.99 9.84
CA LEU A 68 -8.93 5.45 10.97
C LEU A 68 -8.17 4.30 11.65
N SER A 69 -8.81 3.13 11.82
CA SER A 69 -8.14 1.93 12.35
C SER A 69 -6.96 1.52 11.47
N PHE A 70 -7.14 1.53 10.15
CA PHE A 70 -6.07 1.27 9.18
C PHE A 70 -4.93 2.30 9.27
N ILE A 71 -5.23 3.58 9.41
CA ILE A 71 -4.22 4.63 9.60
C ILE A 71 -3.42 4.38 10.88
N ILE A 72 -4.09 4.07 11.99
CA ILE A 72 -3.43 3.79 13.28
C ILE A 72 -2.53 2.56 13.15
N LEU A 73 -3.00 1.50 12.48
CA LEU A 73 -2.20 0.30 12.22
C LEU A 73 -0.94 0.63 11.40
N LEU A 74 -1.09 1.34 10.27
CA LEU A 74 0.04 1.76 9.44
C LEU A 74 1.01 2.67 10.21
N PHE A 75 0.49 3.58 11.02
CA PHE A 75 1.29 4.48 11.84
C PHE A 75 2.13 3.73 12.88
N ALA A 76 1.51 2.78 13.60
CA ALA A 76 2.19 1.92 14.55
C ALA A 76 3.27 1.08 13.84
N LEU A 77 2.94 0.48 12.70
CA LEU A 77 3.86 -0.32 11.90
C LEU A 77 5.05 0.52 11.40
N PHE A 78 4.79 1.73 10.91
CA PHE A 78 5.81 2.65 10.45
C PHE A 78 6.74 3.09 11.59
N THR A 79 6.18 3.44 12.74
CA THR A 79 6.94 3.90 13.91
C THR A 79 7.84 2.80 14.45
N ILE A 80 7.30 1.58 14.62
CA ILE A 80 8.05 0.44 15.14
C ILE A 80 9.08 -0.03 14.11
N SER A 81 8.65 -0.31 12.88
CA SER A 81 9.52 -0.86 11.82
C SER A 81 10.61 0.13 11.40
N GLY A 82 10.28 1.42 11.31
CA GLY A 82 11.22 2.47 10.96
C GLY A 82 12.27 2.76 12.03
N GLY A 83 11.96 2.48 13.30
CA GLY A 83 12.89 2.57 14.42
C GLY A 83 13.88 1.42 14.50
N ILE A 84 13.62 0.29 13.83
CA ILE A 84 14.51 -0.89 13.84
C ILE A 84 15.64 -0.67 12.84
N LEU A 85 16.85 -0.42 13.36
CA LEU A 85 18.06 -0.37 12.56
C LEU A 85 18.78 -1.73 12.62
N VAL A 86 18.72 -2.47 11.51
CA VAL A 86 19.58 -3.65 11.33
C VAL A 86 20.93 -3.17 10.79
N ALA A 87 21.95 -3.23 11.64
CA ALA A 87 23.33 -2.87 11.32
C ALA A 87 24.23 -4.10 11.27
N GLY A 88 25.19 -4.11 10.34
CA GLY A 88 26.16 -5.20 10.18
C GLY A 88 26.88 -5.11 8.83
N ASN A 89 28.07 -5.72 8.73
CA ASN A 89 28.82 -5.83 7.48
C ASN A 89 28.34 -7.05 6.68
N ILE A 90 27.14 -6.94 6.10
CA ILE A 90 26.50 -8.01 5.35
C ILE A 90 27.09 -8.02 3.94
N HIS A 91 27.78 -9.09 3.56
CA HIS A 91 28.29 -9.25 2.20
C HIS A 91 27.19 -9.78 1.28
N GLY A 92 26.90 -9.06 0.18
CA GLY A 92 25.90 -9.43 -0.83
C GLY A 92 26.29 -10.61 -1.70
N THR A 93 26.46 -11.79 -1.09
CA THR A 93 26.56 -13.06 -1.81
C THR A 93 25.16 -13.55 -2.21
N PRO A 94 25.02 -14.37 -3.27
CA PRO A 94 23.71 -14.90 -3.68
C PRO A 94 22.99 -15.66 -2.56
N LEU A 95 23.74 -16.38 -1.71
CA LEU A 95 23.19 -17.13 -0.57
C LEU A 95 22.59 -16.17 0.47
N VAL A 96 23.32 -15.10 0.81
CA VAL A 96 22.87 -14.10 1.80
C VAL A 96 21.65 -13.36 1.29
N ASN A 97 21.63 -12.94 0.02
CA ASN A 97 20.47 -12.28 -0.57
C ASN A 97 19.25 -13.20 -0.59
N SER A 98 19.42 -14.49 -0.95
CA SER A 98 18.33 -15.47 -0.92
C SER A 98 17.81 -15.69 0.50
N GLY A 99 18.70 -15.73 1.50
CA GLY A 99 18.34 -15.80 2.91
C GLY A 99 17.57 -14.56 3.38
N LEU A 100 18.00 -13.36 3.00
CA LEU A 100 17.30 -12.11 3.32
C LEU A 100 15.89 -12.07 2.69
N LEU A 101 15.75 -12.53 1.45
CA LEU A 101 14.44 -12.64 0.78
C LEU A 101 13.53 -13.65 1.49
N LEU A 102 14.05 -14.82 1.87
CA LEU A 102 13.30 -15.84 2.59
C LEU A 102 12.83 -15.33 3.96
N ILE A 103 13.73 -14.73 4.74
CA ILE A 103 13.40 -14.11 6.02
C ILE A 103 12.35 -13.02 5.83
N GLY A 104 12.50 -12.18 4.79
CA GLY A 104 11.52 -11.15 4.47
C GLY A 104 10.14 -11.70 4.14
N ALA A 105 10.05 -12.78 3.36
CA ALA A 105 8.79 -13.43 3.05
C ALA A 105 8.12 -13.99 4.32
N ILE A 106 8.89 -14.64 5.20
CA ILE A 106 8.37 -15.14 6.49
C ILE A 106 7.88 -13.98 7.36
N LEU A 107 8.69 -12.92 7.51
CA LEU A 107 8.30 -11.75 8.29
C LEU A 107 7.05 -11.08 7.71
N ALA A 108 6.94 -10.97 6.39
CA ALA A 108 5.79 -10.37 5.73
C ALA A 108 4.48 -11.11 6.04
N SER A 109 4.52 -12.42 6.26
CA SER A 109 3.36 -13.21 6.69
C SER A 109 2.98 -13.02 8.17
N VAL A 110 3.92 -12.58 9.01
CA VAL A 110 3.67 -12.41 10.47
C VAL A 110 3.32 -10.96 10.81
N ILE A 111 4.10 -10.00 10.32
CA ILE A 111 3.97 -8.56 10.65
C ILE A 111 3.39 -7.73 9.49
N GLY A 112 3.11 -8.35 8.35
CA GLY A 112 2.63 -7.68 7.14
C GLY A 112 3.76 -7.26 6.19
N THR A 113 3.45 -7.24 4.89
CA THR A 113 4.41 -6.92 3.81
C THR A 113 5.01 -5.52 3.96
N THR A 114 4.22 -4.54 4.40
CA THR A 114 4.66 -3.15 4.62
C THR A 114 5.73 -3.05 5.71
N GLY A 115 5.54 -3.71 6.85
CA GLY A 115 6.46 -3.67 7.98
C GLY A 115 7.76 -4.41 7.68
N ALA A 116 7.64 -5.63 7.15
CA ALA A 116 8.80 -6.42 6.72
C ALA A 116 9.63 -5.68 5.66
N SER A 117 8.97 -5.03 4.70
CA SER A 117 9.65 -4.23 3.69
C SER A 117 10.42 -3.05 4.30
N MET A 118 9.80 -2.34 5.25
CA MET A 118 10.42 -1.17 5.89
C MET A 118 11.67 -1.54 6.71
N ILE A 119 11.66 -2.71 7.38
CA ILE A 119 12.82 -3.21 8.15
C ILE A 119 13.96 -3.65 7.22
N LEU A 120 13.65 -4.40 6.16
CA LEU A 120 14.65 -5.13 5.37
C LEU A 120 15.15 -4.41 4.13
N ILE A 121 14.45 -3.38 3.63
CA ILE A 121 14.89 -2.67 2.43
C ILE A 121 16.27 -2.02 2.61
N ARG A 122 16.52 -1.39 3.77
CA ARG A 122 17.82 -0.73 4.04
C ARG A 122 18.97 -1.74 4.15
N PRO A 123 18.84 -2.85 4.92
CA PRO A 123 19.86 -3.91 4.95
C PRO A 123 20.13 -4.52 3.58
N MET A 124 19.10 -4.79 2.78
CA MET A 124 19.28 -5.41 1.46
C MET A 124 20.02 -4.47 0.50
N LEU A 125 19.68 -3.16 0.50
CA LEU A 125 20.41 -2.17 -0.29
C LEU A 125 21.87 -2.04 0.17
N ARG A 126 22.12 -1.98 1.49
CA ARG A 126 23.48 -1.91 2.05
C ARG A 126 24.31 -3.15 1.75
N ALA A 127 23.72 -4.35 1.77
CA ALA A 127 24.44 -5.58 1.46
C ALA A 127 24.94 -5.63 0.01
N ASN A 128 24.31 -4.87 -0.89
CA ASN A 128 24.58 -4.89 -2.33
C ASN A 128 25.11 -3.55 -2.88
N ASP A 129 25.53 -2.63 -2.02
CA ASP A 129 26.05 -1.31 -2.38
C ASP A 129 27.35 -1.37 -3.21
N ASN A 130 28.18 -2.38 -2.95
CA ASN A 130 29.45 -2.61 -3.63
C ASN A 130 29.29 -3.31 -4.99
N ARG A 131 28.07 -3.65 -5.42
CA ARG A 131 27.82 -4.31 -6.71
C ARG A 131 27.37 -3.30 -7.78
N PRO A 132 27.98 -3.29 -8.98
CA PRO A 132 27.56 -2.40 -10.06
C PRO A 132 26.17 -2.74 -10.62
N PHE A 133 25.74 -4.01 -10.51
CA PHE A 133 24.43 -4.47 -10.97
C PHE A 133 23.67 -5.16 -9.84
N ASN A 134 22.77 -4.44 -9.18
CA ASN A 134 22.00 -4.92 -8.02
C ASN A 134 20.47 -4.71 -8.15
N ALA A 135 20.01 -4.07 -9.23
CA ALA A 135 18.58 -3.78 -9.44
C ALA A 135 17.69 -5.03 -9.37
N HIS A 136 18.17 -6.17 -9.88
CA HIS A 136 17.43 -7.44 -9.81
C HIS A 136 17.11 -7.86 -8.37
N VAL A 137 18.01 -7.64 -7.40
CA VAL A 137 17.78 -7.98 -5.99
C VAL A 137 16.63 -7.17 -5.41
N VAL A 138 16.55 -5.89 -5.75
CA VAL A 138 15.46 -5.00 -5.34
C VAL A 138 14.13 -5.42 -5.97
N ILE A 139 14.15 -5.78 -7.27
CA ILE A 139 12.96 -6.26 -7.97
C ILE A 139 12.44 -7.57 -7.34
N PHE A 140 13.32 -8.53 -7.06
CA PHE A 140 12.95 -9.77 -6.37
C PHE A 140 12.42 -9.51 -4.96
N PHE A 141 13.00 -8.55 -4.24
CA PHE A 141 12.49 -8.13 -2.94
C PHE A 141 11.07 -7.57 -3.03
N ILE A 142 10.81 -6.69 -3.99
CA ILE A 142 9.47 -6.12 -4.21
C ILE A 142 8.46 -7.24 -4.51
N PHE A 143 8.80 -8.18 -5.40
CA PHE A 143 7.87 -9.26 -5.74
C PHE A 143 7.66 -10.23 -4.57
N LEU A 144 8.73 -10.75 -3.97
CA LEU A 144 8.63 -11.80 -2.96
C LEU A 144 8.22 -11.28 -1.59
N VAL A 145 8.77 -10.15 -1.13
CA VAL A 145 8.53 -9.65 0.23
C VAL A 145 7.38 -8.65 0.24
N SER A 146 7.37 -7.69 -0.69
CA SER A 146 6.39 -6.60 -0.66
C SER A 146 5.03 -6.96 -1.25
N ASN A 147 4.97 -7.86 -2.26
CA ASN A 147 3.71 -8.24 -2.91
C ASN A 147 3.22 -9.63 -2.50
N ILE A 148 4.07 -10.66 -2.60
CA ILE A 148 3.69 -12.07 -2.37
C ILE A 148 3.89 -12.48 -0.90
N GLY A 149 4.73 -11.78 -0.14
CA GLY A 149 5.20 -12.24 1.17
C GLY A 149 4.11 -12.43 2.24
N GLY A 150 2.92 -11.87 2.04
CA GLY A 150 1.75 -12.09 2.91
C GLY A 150 0.89 -13.30 2.54
N SER A 151 1.27 -14.07 1.50
CA SER A 151 0.44 -15.17 0.97
C SER A 151 0.74 -16.55 1.57
N LEU A 152 1.65 -16.66 2.56
CA LEU A 152 1.91 -17.93 3.25
C LEU A 152 0.88 -18.20 4.37
N THR A 153 -0.07 -17.29 4.56
CA THR A 153 -1.21 -17.35 5.49
C THR A 153 -2.51 -17.22 4.70
#